data_AF-A0A1J8Q3R7-F1
#
_entry.id   AF-A0A1J8Q3R7-F1
#
_cell.length_a   1.000
_cell.length_b   1.000
_cell.length_c   1.000
_cell.angle_alpha   90.00
_cell.angle_beta   90.00
_cell.angle_gamma   90.00
#
_symmetry.space_group_name_H-M   'P 1'
#
loop_
_entity.id
_entity.type
_entity.pdbx_description
1 polymer ?
#
loop_
_entity_poly.entity_id
_entity_poly.type
_entity_poly.pdbx_seq_one_letter_code
_entity_poly.pdbx_strand_id
1 'polypeptide(L)'
;MAAMEPLTGYSTSPTGGQPLLSDPNAPLPPPIIPQKESSRPPVYSPELTALLTSGLSRKKKPLGPGDLTFPPILPERADPNSPDAKILGPFSKRREVNARWKYFRQEWKKVLPPLQISVSPGRDTGVEGNDRDTSSAIRKIGFDGTTVLEELVQLTTNPRNKSPEGSDRLLPNRWLRRRYQALLGKLPILTFTLPREDAKAKKPGGFGVSLSDNALKARVQGRRLPNATDDDVAWSQQTDIQPARNA
;
A
#
# COMPACT_ATOMS: atom_id res chain seq x y z
N MET A 1 -33.96 -45.20 -3.43
CA MET A 1 -32.85 -44.59 -4.18
C MET A 1 -32.81 -43.12 -3.82
N ALA A 2 -32.00 -42.75 -2.82
CA ALA A 2 -31.87 -41.38 -2.35
C ALA A 2 -30.63 -40.76 -2.99
N ALA A 3 -30.82 -39.66 -3.72
CA ALA A 3 -29.75 -38.92 -4.37
C ALA A 3 -28.92 -38.19 -3.32
N MET A 4 -27.63 -38.50 -3.27
CA MET A 4 -26.62 -37.83 -2.46
C MET A 4 -26.23 -36.53 -3.17
N GLU A 5 -26.68 -35.39 -2.65
CA GLU A 5 -26.23 -34.09 -3.15
C GLU A 5 -24.77 -33.83 -2.74
N PRO A 6 -23.91 -33.35 -3.65
CA PRO A 6 -22.53 -33.01 -3.32
C PRO A 6 -22.49 -31.71 -2.53
N LEU A 7 -21.95 -31.81 -1.31
CA LEU A 7 -21.62 -30.68 -0.45
C LEU A 7 -20.70 -29.71 -1.20
N THR A 8 -21.26 -28.59 -1.66
CA THR A 8 -20.52 -27.48 -2.24
C THR A 8 -19.63 -26.87 -1.15
N GLY A 9 -18.34 -26.77 -1.48
CA GLY A 9 -17.31 -26.34 -0.54
C GLY A 9 -17.57 -24.93 -0.02
N TYR A 10 -17.67 -24.82 1.31
CA TYR A 10 -17.59 -23.55 2.02
C TYR A 10 -16.22 -22.90 1.76
N SER A 11 -16.18 -21.97 0.80
CA SER A 11 -15.10 -20.97 0.70
C SER A 11 -15.24 -20.04 1.90
N THR A 12 -14.69 -20.47 3.03
CA THR A 12 -14.47 -19.61 4.19
C THR A 12 -13.44 -18.56 3.82
N SER A 13 -13.91 -17.37 3.43
CA SER A 13 -13.09 -16.15 3.41
C SER A 13 -13.43 -15.22 4.58
N PRO A 14 -13.17 -15.60 5.85
CA PRO A 14 -13.20 -14.65 6.95
C PRO A 14 -11.81 -14.01 7.07
N THR A 15 -11.68 -12.73 6.75
CA THR A 15 -10.87 -11.73 7.47
C THR A 15 -10.77 -10.45 6.64
N GLY A 16 -11.35 -9.37 7.15
CA GLY A 16 -11.39 -8.03 6.54
C GLY A 16 -10.03 -7.30 6.44
N GLY A 17 -8.96 -8.01 6.08
CA GLY A 17 -7.61 -7.46 5.90
C GLY A 17 -6.87 -7.97 4.66
N GLN A 18 -7.49 -8.82 3.83
CA GLN A 18 -6.85 -9.39 2.63
C GLN A 18 -7.15 -8.72 1.25
N PRO A 19 -7.90 -7.59 1.11
CA PRO A 19 -8.32 -7.11 -0.21
C PRO A 19 -7.18 -6.59 -1.09
N LEU A 20 -5.98 -6.41 -0.51
CA LEU A 20 -4.77 -5.94 -1.18
C LEU A 20 -3.94 -7.02 -1.87
N LEU A 21 -4.17 -8.31 -1.54
CA LEU A 21 -3.21 -9.36 -1.93
C LEU A 21 -3.49 -9.99 -3.30
N SER A 22 -4.72 -9.91 -3.80
CA SER A 22 -5.12 -10.56 -5.06
C SER A 22 -6.05 -9.63 -5.84
N ASP A 23 -5.91 -9.61 -7.16
CA ASP A 23 -6.80 -8.88 -8.07
C ASP A 23 -7.90 -9.82 -8.61
N PRO A 24 -9.17 -9.74 -8.15
CA PRO A 24 -10.32 -10.46 -8.70
C PRO A 24 -10.53 -10.32 -10.20
N ASN A 25 -10.08 -9.23 -10.82
CA ASN A 25 -10.31 -8.99 -12.24
C ASN A 25 -9.12 -9.48 -13.08
N ALA A 26 -7.97 -9.75 -12.47
CA ALA A 26 -6.82 -10.27 -13.19
C ALA A 26 -7.00 -11.76 -13.53
N PRO A 27 -6.64 -12.20 -14.75
CA PRO A 27 -6.67 -13.60 -15.09
C PRO A 27 -5.70 -14.38 -14.18
N LEU A 28 -6.19 -15.46 -13.59
CA LEU A 28 -5.39 -16.30 -12.72
C LEU A 28 -4.28 -16.99 -13.54
N PRO A 29 -3.02 -16.92 -13.11
CA PRO A 29 -1.92 -17.58 -13.80
C PRO A 29 -2.12 -19.10 -13.77
N PRO A 30 -1.55 -19.82 -14.76
CA PRO A 30 -1.62 -21.27 -14.79
C PRO A 30 -0.94 -21.87 -13.55
N PRO A 31 -1.43 -23.01 -13.03
CA PRO A 31 -0.80 -23.69 -11.91
C PRO A 31 0.58 -24.23 -12.32
N ILE A 32 1.58 -24.05 -11.45
CA ILE A 32 2.95 -24.52 -11.71
C ILE A 32 3.00 -26.06 -11.76
N ILE A 33 2.25 -26.72 -10.88
CA ILE A 33 2.06 -28.18 -10.87
C ILE A 33 0.75 -28.48 -11.60
N PRO A 34 0.77 -29.27 -12.70
CA PRO A 34 -0.44 -29.65 -13.42
C PRO A 34 -1.48 -30.26 -12.47
N GLN A 35 -2.76 -29.95 -12.72
CA GLN A 35 -3.92 -30.46 -11.94
C GLN A 35 -3.97 -30.03 -10.47
N LYS A 36 -3.03 -29.20 -9.99
CA LYS A 36 -3.01 -28.71 -8.61
C LYS A 36 -3.20 -27.20 -8.54
N GLU A 37 -4.43 -26.76 -8.32
CA GLU A 37 -4.78 -25.33 -8.31
C GLU A 37 -4.09 -24.54 -7.18
N SER A 38 -3.83 -25.17 -6.04
CA SER A 38 -3.08 -24.57 -4.92
C SER A 38 -1.60 -24.28 -5.25
N SER A 39 -1.11 -24.76 -6.39
CA SER A 39 0.25 -24.48 -6.88
C SER A 39 0.35 -23.23 -7.76
N ARG A 40 -0.73 -22.46 -7.90
CA ARG A 40 -0.69 -21.18 -8.60
C ARG A 40 0.27 -20.21 -7.89
N PRO A 41 1.07 -19.44 -8.64
CA PRO A 41 1.90 -18.40 -8.06
C PRO A 41 1.01 -17.26 -7.52
N PRO A 42 1.52 -16.46 -6.57
CA PRO A 42 0.82 -15.28 -6.09
C PRO A 42 0.61 -14.28 -7.23
N VAL A 43 -0.59 -13.69 -7.30
CA VAL A 43 -0.94 -12.64 -8.27
C VAL A 43 -0.75 -11.29 -7.60
N TYR A 44 0.09 -10.44 -8.18
CA TYR A 44 0.28 -9.09 -7.68
C TYR A 44 -0.79 -8.19 -8.29
N SER A 45 -1.57 -7.53 -7.45
CA SER A 45 -2.47 -6.47 -7.92
C SER A 45 -1.66 -5.30 -8.50
N PRO A 46 -2.21 -4.51 -9.42
CA PRO A 46 -1.48 -3.38 -10.00
C PRO A 46 -1.13 -2.32 -8.95
N GLU A 47 -1.96 -2.14 -7.92
CA GLU A 47 -1.70 -1.26 -6.78
C GLU A 47 -0.50 -1.77 -5.96
N LEU A 48 -0.51 -3.06 -5.62
CA LEU A 48 0.56 -3.68 -4.85
C LEU A 48 1.86 -3.70 -5.65
N THR A 49 1.80 -3.88 -6.96
CA THR A 49 2.94 -3.82 -7.87
C THR A 49 3.59 -2.44 -7.83
N ALA A 50 2.79 -1.36 -7.96
CA ALA A 50 3.28 0.01 -7.84
C ALA A 50 3.90 0.28 -6.46
N LEU A 51 3.27 -0.21 -5.39
CA LEU A 51 3.80 -0.09 -4.03
C LEU A 51 5.07 -0.93 -3.79
N LEU A 52 5.24 -2.07 -4.45
CA LEU A 52 6.41 -2.93 -4.28
C LEU A 52 7.65 -2.41 -5.03
N THR A 53 7.39 -1.82 -6.19
CA THR A 53 8.40 -1.26 -7.10
C THR A 53 8.79 0.17 -6.75
N SER A 54 7.92 0.93 -6.07
CA SER A 54 8.26 2.28 -5.60
C SER A 54 9.17 2.26 -4.38
N GLY A 55 10.13 3.18 -4.36
CA GLY A 55 11.01 3.41 -3.21
C GLY A 55 10.35 4.19 -2.07
N LEU A 56 9.19 4.83 -2.30
CA LEU A 56 8.51 5.68 -1.33
C LEU A 56 7.63 4.88 -0.36
N SER A 57 7.08 3.75 -0.83
CA SER A 57 6.13 2.91 -0.11
C SER A 57 6.77 1.80 0.70
N ARG A 58 8.10 1.60 0.61
CA ARG A 58 8.78 0.49 1.26
C ARG A 58 9.78 0.94 2.31
N LYS A 59 9.85 0.16 3.39
CA LYS A 59 10.89 0.31 4.42
C LYS A 59 12.28 -0.12 3.95
N LYS A 60 12.36 -0.89 2.86
CA LYS A 60 13.59 -1.48 2.29
C LYS A 60 13.71 -1.11 0.81
N LYS A 61 14.84 -1.46 0.18
CA LYS A 61 15.13 -1.23 -1.24
C LYS A 61 13.96 -1.66 -2.14
N PRO A 62 13.48 -0.81 -3.08
CA PRO A 62 12.41 -1.16 -4.04
C PRO A 62 12.72 -2.42 -4.84
N LEU A 63 11.68 -3.15 -5.27
CA LEU A 63 11.82 -4.37 -6.05
C LEU A 63 11.96 -4.00 -7.52
N GLY A 64 12.78 -4.75 -8.26
CA GLY A 64 12.72 -4.71 -9.71
C GLY A 64 11.42 -5.36 -10.20
N PRO A 65 10.87 -4.96 -11.36
CA PRO A 65 9.71 -5.63 -11.94
C PRO A 65 9.99 -7.11 -12.24
N GLY A 66 11.24 -7.47 -12.57
CA GLY A 66 11.67 -8.87 -12.74
C GLY A 66 11.67 -9.69 -11.44
N ASP A 67 11.87 -9.05 -10.27
CA ASP A 67 11.86 -9.76 -8.99
C ASP A 67 10.45 -10.24 -8.60
N LEU A 68 9.41 -9.66 -9.21
CA LEU A 68 8.02 -10.07 -9.01
C LEU A 68 7.71 -11.38 -9.74
N THR A 69 8.30 -11.59 -10.91
CA THR A 69 8.12 -12.81 -11.71
C THR A 69 9.11 -13.90 -11.30
N PHE A 70 10.38 -13.53 -11.12
CA PHE A 70 11.47 -14.42 -10.74
C PHE A 70 12.19 -13.87 -9.50
N PRO A 71 11.72 -14.22 -8.29
CA PRO A 71 12.29 -13.67 -7.08
C PRO A 71 13.74 -14.12 -6.86
N PRO A 72 14.60 -13.27 -6.28
CA PRO A 72 16.03 -13.53 -6.11
C PRO A 72 16.36 -14.68 -5.14
N ILE A 73 15.35 -15.22 -4.44
CA ILE A 73 15.49 -16.42 -3.60
C ILE A 73 15.44 -17.72 -4.42
N LEU A 74 14.97 -17.66 -5.67
CA LEU A 74 14.98 -18.81 -6.58
C LEU A 74 16.38 -18.98 -7.18
N PRO A 75 16.88 -20.23 -7.25
CA PRO A 75 18.11 -20.51 -7.98
C PRO A 75 17.87 -20.32 -9.49
N GLU A 76 18.92 -20.01 -10.25
CA GLU A 76 18.87 -19.90 -11.72
C GLU A 76 18.33 -21.18 -12.37
N ARG A 77 18.62 -22.34 -11.76
CA ARG A 77 18.07 -23.66 -12.10
C ARG A 77 16.53 -23.70 -12.20
N ALA A 78 15.81 -22.78 -11.58
CA ALA A 78 14.36 -22.69 -11.69
C ALA A 78 13.90 -22.28 -13.09
N ASP A 79 14.73 -21.60 -13.88
CA ASP A 79 14.48 -21.38 -15.31
C ASP A 79 14.89 -22.65 -16.10
N PRO A 80 13.96 -23.31 -16.81
CA PRO A 80 14.27 -24.50 -17.61
C PRO A 80 15.29 -24.24 -18.73
N ASN A 81 15.46 -22.99 -19.17
CA ASN A 81 16.39 -22.63 -20.23
C ASN A 81 17.81 -22.32 -19.72
N SER A 82 17.98 -22.19 -18.40
CA SER A 82 19.28 -21.89 -17.78
C SER A 82 20.30 -23.01 -18.01
N PRO A 83 21.61 -22.70 -18.09
CA PRO A 83 22.65 -23.72 -18.20
C PRO A 83 22.64 -24.67 -16.99
N ASP A 84 22.38 -24.13 -15.80
CA ASP A 84 22.29 -24.91 -14.56
C ASP A 84 21.16 -25.95 -14.60
N ALA A 85 20.00 -25.60 -15.16
CA ALA A 85 18.91 -26.57 -15.34
C ALA A 85 19.27 -27.68 -16.34
N LYS A 86 20.08 -27.38 -17.35
CA LYS A 86 20.55 -28.37 -18.33
C LYS A 86 21.60 -29.31 -17.72
N ILE A 87 22.49 -28.79 -16.88
CA ILE A 87 23.58 -29.57 -16.25
C ILE A 87 23.06 -30.38 -15.06
N LEU A 88 22.29 -29.77 -14.17
CA LEU A 88 21.86 -30.36 -12.89
C LEU A 88 20.44 -30.96 -12.95
N GLY A 89 19.72 -30.74 -14.05
CA GLY A 89 18.31 -31.11 -14.24
C GLY A 89 17.33 -30.01 -13.78
N PRO A 90 16.02 -30.17 -14.02
CA PRO A 90 15.01 -29.16 -13.67
C PRO A 90 14.87 -28.97 -12.15
N PHE A 91 14.47 -27.77 -11.72
CA PHE A 91 14.15 -27.50 -10.32
C PHE A 91 12.81 -28.12 -9.91
N SER A 92 12.67 -28.52 -8.64
CA SER A 92 11.43 -29.10 -8.15
C SER A 92 10.31 -28.05 -8.13
N LYS A 93 9.25 -28.28 -8.89
CA LYS A 93 8.05 -27.42 -8.96
C LYS A 93 7.46 -27.09 -7.59
N ARG A 94 7.43 -28.06 -6.66
CA ARG A 94 6.94 -27.83 -5.29
C ARG A 94 7.82 -26.86 -4.50
N ARG A 95 9.14 -26.95 -4.67
CA ARG A 95 10.08 -26.02 -4.03
C ARG A 95 9.96 -24.62 -4.62
N GLU A 96 9.75 -24.52 -5.93
CA GLU A 96 9.51 -23.26 -6.61
C GLU A 96 8.27 -22.54 -6.08
N VAL A 97 7.13 -23.25 -6.02
CA VAL A 97 5.87 -22.74 -5.45
C VAL A 97 6.09 -22.23 -4.03
N ASN A 98 6.73 -23.03 -3.18
CA ASN A 98 7.00 -22.66 -1.79
C ASN A 98 7.90 -21.42 -1.70
N ALA A 99 8.94 -21.32 -2.53
CA ALA A 99 9.86 -20.20 -2.56
C ALA A 99 9.16 -18.90 -3.01
N ARG A 100 8.34 -18.95 -4.07
CA ARG A 100 7.54 -17.81 -4.54
C ARG A 100 6.57 -17.33 -3.46
N TRP A 101 5.81 -18.23 -2.84
CA TRP A 101 4.87 -17.88 -1.75
C TRP A 101 5.57 -17.37 -0.49
N LYS A 102 6.75 -17.90 -0.16
CA LYS A 102 7.57 -17.40 0.94
C LYS A 102 8.05 -15.97 0.65
N TYR A 103 8.57 -15.74 -0.55
CA TYR A 103 9.03 -14.42 -0.97
C TYR A 103 7.90 -13.40 -0.94
N PHE A 104 6.77 -13.71 -1.59
CA PHE A 104 5.57 -12.88 -1.56
C PHE A 104 5.18 -12.51 -0.12
N ARG A 105 5.03 -13.51 0.76
CA ARG A 105 4.68 -13.31 2.19
C ARG A 105 5.66 -12.43 2.97
N GLN A 106 6.92 -12.41 2.56
CA GLN A 106 7.94 -11.57 3.18
C GLN A 106 7.94 -10.15 2.61
N GLU A 107 7.69 -10.00 1.31
CA GLU A 107 7.73 -8.71 0.63
C GLU A 107 6.51 -7.84 0.95
N TRP A 108 5.30 -8.39 1.01
CA TRP A 108 4.10 -7.57 1.28
C TRP A 108 4.16 -6.93 2.68
N LYS A 109 4.72 -7.61 3.68
CA LYS A 109 4.88 -7.07 5.06
C LYS A 109 5.83 -5.87 5.14
N LYS A 110 6.63 -5.63 4.10
CA LYS A 110 7.59 -4.51 4.04
C LYS A 110 6.98 -3.26 3.41
N VAL A 111 5.82 -3.39 2.79
CA VAL A 111 5.06 -2.30 2.19
C VAL A 111 4.33 -1.54 3.30
N LEU A 112 4.37 -0.22 3.24
CA LEU A 112 3.59 0.66 4.10
C LEU A 112 2.17 0.78 3.55
N PRO A 113 1.14 0.79 4.43
CA PRO A 113 -0.23 0.94 3.98
C PRO A 113 -0.40 2.31 3.30
N PRO A 114 -1.03 2.37 2.11
CA PRO A 114 -1.33 3.64 1.47
C PRO A 114 -2.38 4.40 2.27
N LEU A 115 -2.23 5.72 2.35
CA LEU A 115 -3.17 6.56 3.09
C LEU A 115 -4.42 6.88 2.28
N GLN A 116 -4.30 7.04 0.95
CA GLN A 116 -5.43 7.27 0.06
C GLN A 116 -5.11 6.77 -1.34
N ILE A 117 -6.16 6.42 -2.09
CA ILE A 117 -6.10 6.23 -3.54
C ILE A 117 -6.76 7.45 -4.18
N SER A 118 -5.98 8.29 -4.85
CA SER A 118 -6.50 9.41 -5.63
C SER A 118 -6.62 9.05 -7.09
N VAL A 119 -7.66 9.54 -7.77
CA VAL A 119 -7.78 9.45 -9.23
C VAL A 119 -7.30 10.76 -9.79
N SER A 120 -6.20 10.76 -10.54
CA SER A 120 -5.78 11.95 -11.26
C SER A 120 -6.43 11.91 -12.65
N PRO A 121 -7.29 12.88 -13.02
CA PRO A 121 -7.70 13.03 -14.40
C PRO A 121 -6.46 13.28 -15.25
N GLY A 122 -6.38 12.64 -16.43
CA GLY A 122 -5.30 12.91 -17.38
C GLY A 122 -5.29 14.41 -17.68
N ARG A 123 -4.11 15.05 -17.66
CA ARG A 123 -3.91 16.51 -17.64
C ARG A 123 -4.59 17.34 -18.76
N ASP A 124 -5.25 16.72 -19.73
CA ASP A 124 -5.66 17.39 -20.97
C ASP A 124 -7.18 17.37 -21.25
N THR A 125 -8.00 16.73 -20.41
CA THR A 125 -9.45 16.67 -20.66
C THR A 125 -10.20 17.59 -19.70
N GLY A 126 -10.45 18.82 -20.13
CA GLY A 126 -11.33 19.81 -19.45
C GLY A 126 -12.82 19.44 -19.50
N VAL A 127 -13.13 18.14 -19.41
CA VAL A 127 -14.49 17.61 -19.44
C VAL A 127 -14.84 17.17 -18.02
N GLU A 128 -15.68 17.96 -17.35
CA GLU A 128 -16.32 17.63 -16.07
C GLU A 128 -17.37 16.50 -16.27
N GLY A 129 -16.92 15.36 -16.79
CA GLY A 129 -17.76 14.24 -17.18
C GLY A 129 -17.85 13.19 -16.08
N ASN A 130 -18.91 13.28 -15.28
CA ASN A 130 -19.54 12.18 -14.52
C ASN A 130 -18.58 11.14 -13.88
N ASP A 131 -17.95 11.52 -12.76
CA ASP A 131 -16.99 10.73 -11.93
C ASP A 131 -17.51 9.37 -11.39
N ARG A 132 -18.75 8.97 -11.69
CA ARG A 132 -19.37 7.79 -11.06
C ARG A 132 -18.86 6.47 -11.59
N ASP A 133 -18.49 6.36 -12.87
CA ASP A 133 -18.16 5.05 -13.46
C ASP A 133 -16.70 4.63 -13.23
N THR A 134 -15.76 5.59 -13.13
CA THR A 134 -14.34 5.32 -12.87
C THR A 134 -14.08 4.75 -11.48
N SER A 135 -14.93 5.08 -10.51
CA SER A 135 -14.84 4.60 -9.14
C SER A 135 -15.06 3.08 -8.99
N SER A 136 -15.72 2.43 -9.97
CA SER A 136 -15.94 0.98 -9.96
C SER A 136 -14.67 0.18 -10.29
N ALA A 137 -13.75 0.77 -11.05
CA ALA A 137 -12.50 0.11 -11.44
C ALA A 137 -11.45 0.13 -10.32
N ILE A 138 -11.60 1.03 -9.35
CA ILE A 138 -10.62 1.24 -8.28
C ILE A 138 -11.09 0.53 -7.03
N ARG A 139 -10.22 -0.34 -6.52
CA ARG A 139 -10.49 -1.05 -5.27
C ARG A 139 -10.39 -0.08 -4.11
N LYS A 140 -11.41 -0.07 -3.26
CA LYS A 140 -11.34 0.62 -1.97
C LYS A 140 -10.34 -0.10 -1.08
N ILE A 141 -9.18 0.52 -0.87
CA ILE A 141 -8.08 -0.03 -0.08
C ILE A 141 -7.70 0.95 1.02
N GLY A 142 -7.52 0.45 2.25
CA GLY A 142 -7.04 1.26 3.36
C GLY A 142 -8.09 2.25 3.86
N PHE A 143 -7.73 3.52 3.88
CA PHE A 143 -8.60 4.63 4.34
C PHE A 143 -9.39 5.28 3.19
N ASP A 144 -9.54 4.58 2.07
CA ASP A 144 -10.30 5.09 0.94
C ASP A 144 -11.77 5.34 1.34
N GLY A 145 -12.29 6.50 0.92
CA GLY A 145 -13.60 7.01 1.33
C GLY A 145 -13.64 7.70 2.70
N THR A 146 -12.50 7.86 3.39
CA THR A 146 -12.42 8.67 4.62
C THR A 146 -11.78 10.04 4.36
N THR A 147 -12.21 11.05 5.11
CA THR A 147 -11.66 12.42 5.08
C THR A 147 -10.34 12.56 5.85
N VAL A 148 -9.75 11.46 6.31
CA VAL A 148 -8.57 11.46 7.20
C VAL A 148 -7.38 12.16 6.54
N LEU A 149 -7.13 11.96 5.23
CA LEU A 149 -6.03 12.67 4.55
C LEU A 149 -6.26 14.17 4.57
N GLU A 150 -7.47 14.60 4.22
CA GLU A 150 -7.84 16.01 4.12
C GLU A 150 -7.77 16.68 5.49
N GLU A 151 -8.26 16.04 6.54
CA GLU A 151 -8.16 16.50 7.92
C GLU A 151 -6.70 16.62 8.37
N LEU A 152 -5.87 15.62 8.08
CA LEU A 152 -4.43 15.67 8.39
C LEU A 152 -3.73 16.79 7.62
N VAL A 153 -4.08 16.99 6.35
CA VAL A 153 -3.56 18.11 5.55
C VAL A 153 -4.01 19.45 6.14
N GLN A 154 -5.28 19.61 6.49
CA GLN A 154 -5.81 20.83 7.11
C GLN A 154 -5.13 21.15 8.45
N LEU A 155 -4.93 20.14 9.30
CA LEU A 155 -4.19 20.27 10.57
C LEU A 155 -2.73 20.68 10.36
N THR A 156 -2.15 20.36 9.21
CA THR A 156 -0.75 20.68 8.90
C THR A 156 -0.56 21.95 8.07
N THR A 157 -1.61 22.51 7.47
CA THR A 157 -1.53 23.74 6.65
C THR A 157 -2.04 24.96 7.40
N ASN A 158 -3.12 24.86 8.17
CA ASN A 158 -3.78 26.02 8.76
C ASN A 158 -3.36 26.27 10.23
N PRO A 159 -2.48 27.26 10.50
CA PRO A 159 -2.14 27.63 11.88
C PRO A 159 -3.29 28.36 12.60
N ARG A 160 -4.32 28.81 11.86
CA ARG A 160 -5.46 29.59 12.36
C ARG A 160 -6.72 28.76 12.56
N ASN A 161 -6.66 27.43 12.47
CA ASN A 161 -7.77 26.61 12.94
C ASN A 161 -7.92 26.90 14.44
N LYS A 162 -8.82 27.84 14.75
CA LYS A 162 -9.27 28.18 16.10
C LYS A 162 -9.64 26.84 16.68
N SER A 163 -8.89 26.44 17.69
CA SER A 163 -9.31 25.30 18.47
C SER A 163 -10.76 25.55 18.89
N PRO A 164 -11.64 24.54 18.84
CA PRO A 164 -13.01 24.69 19.29
C PRO A 164 -13.01 25.46 20.61
N GLU A 165 -13.67 26.63 20.59
CA GLU A 165 -13.76 27.57 21.71
C GLU A 165 -14.11 26.78 22.98
N GLY A 166 -13.19 26.74 23.95
CA GLY A 166 -13.39 26.01 25.22
C GLY A 166 -12.32 25.00 25.61
N SER A 167 -11.25 24.82 24.83
CA SER A 167 -10.14 23.94 25.20
C SER A 167 -8.92 24.73 25.73
N ASP A 168 -8.94 25.11 27.00
CA ASP A 168 -7.84 25.83 27.68
C ASP A 168 -6.55 24.98 27.90
N ARG A 169 -6.45 23.80 27.27
CA ARG A 169 -5.35 22.83 27.47
C ARG A 169 -4.78 22.26 26.18
N LEU A 170 -4.72 23.07 25.14
CA LEU A 170 -4.30 22.59 23.83
C LEU A 170 -2.79 22.42 23.77
N LEU A 171 -2.38 21.23 23.36
CA LEU A 171 -1.06 20.94 22.81
C LEU A 171 -0.58 22.12 21.95
N PRO A 172 0.70 22.54 22.05
CA PRO A 172 1.25 23.49 21.10
C PRO A 172 1.03 22.95 19.68
N ASN A 173 0.16 23.62 18.89
CA ASN A 173 -0.22 23.21 17.53
C ASN A 173 0.99 22.87 16.64
N ARG A 174 2.16 23.44 16.95
CA ARG A 174 3.44 23.18 16.30
C ARG A 174 3.90 21.72 16.41
N TRP A 175 3.80 21.09 17.58
CA TRP A 175 4.28 19.71 17.78
C TRP A 175 3.42 18.71 17.01
N LEU A 176 2.10 18.85 17.16
CA LEU A 176 1.11 18.01 16.49
C LEU A 176 1.22 18.15 14.96
N ARG A 177 1.34 19.38 14.45
CA ARG A 177 1.65 19.65 13.04
C ARG A 177 2.91 18.93 12.58
N ARG A 178 4.02 19.04 13.32
CA ARG A 178 5.29 18.40 12.97
C ARG A 178 5.17 16.87 12.95
N ARG A 179 4.48 16.28 13.93
CA ARG A 179 4.20 14.83 14.00
C ARG A 179 3.38 14.37 12.80
N TYR A 180 2.33 15.08 12.45
CA TYR A 180 1.49 14.74 11.29
C TYR A 180 2.22 14.94 9.96
N GLN A 181 3.00 16.01 9.79
CA GLN A 181 3.84 16.17 8.61
C GLN A 181 4.90 15.05 8.49
N ALA A 182 5.44 14.56 9.61
CA ALA A 182 6.35 13.42 9.61
C ALA A 182 5.64 12.11 9.28
N LEU A 183 4.37 11.96 9.66
CA LEU A 183 3.52 10.82 9.29
C LEU A 183 3.18 10.85 7.79
N LEU A 184 2.80 12.01 7.26
CA LEU A 184 2.55 12.24 5.83
C LEU A 184 3.80 11.98 4.97
N GLY A 185 5.00 12.17 5.52
CA GLY A 185 6.27 11.81 4.86
C GLY A 185 6.61 10.32 4.87
N LYS A 186 5.85 9.50 5.60
CA LYS A 186 6.03 8.03 5.66
C LYS A 186 4.97 7.28 4.88
N LEU A 187 3.76 7.80 4.81
CA LEU A 187 2.64 7.08 4.23
C LEU A 187 2.50 7.41 2.74
N PRO A 188 2.58 6.39 1.86
CA PRO A 188 2.44 6.61 0.42
C PRO A 188 1.01 7.01 0.06
N ILE A 189 0.89 7.88 -0.92
CA ILE A 189 -0.36 8.19 -1.62
C ILE A 189 -0.31 7.42 -2.94
N LEU A 190 -1.33 6.62 -3.20
CA LEU A 190 -1.45 5.91 -4.46
C LEU A 190 -2.29 6.76 -5.40
N THR A 191 -1.82 7.02 -6.62
CA THR A 191 -2.55 7.82 -7.60
C THR A 191 -2.80 6.98 -8.84
N PHE A 192 -4.06 6.77 -9.21
CA PHE A 192 -4.42 6.13 -10.45
C PHE A 192 -4.46 7.16 -11.58
N THR A 193 -3.71 6.91 -12.63
CA THR A 193 -3.70 7.71 -13.86
C THR A 193 -4.57 7.03 -14.89
N LEU A 194 -5.63 7.73 -15.32
CA LEU A 194 -6.51 7.23 -16.35
C LEU A 194 -5.76 7.10 -17.69
N PRO A 195 -6.09 6.07 -18.50
CA PRO A 195 -5.53 5.95 -19.83
C PRO A 195 -5.95 7.17 -20.66
N ARG A 196 -5.00 7.78 -21.37
CA ARG A 196 -5.27 8.91 -22.26
C ARG A 196 -5.96 8.40 -23.53
N GLU A 197 -7.15 8.90 -23.82
CA GLU A 197 -7.94 8.49 -24.99
C GLU A 197 -7.26 8.87 -26.32
N ASP A 198 -6.54 10.01 -26.37
CA ASP A 198 -5.90 10.51 -27.60
C ASP A 198 -4.65 9.74 -28.03
N ALA A 199 -4.15 8.82 -27.19
CA ALA A 199 -2.94 8.09 -27.51
C ALA A 199 -3.26 7.01 -28.54
N LYS A 200 -2.67 7.11 -29.73
CA LYS A 200 -2.74 6.07 -30.80
C LYS A 200 -2.45 4.65 -30.29
N ALA A 201 -1.72 4.53 -29.18
CA ALA A 201 -1.61 3.30 -28.41
C ALA A 201 -2.46 3.41 -27.13
N LYS A 202 -3.51 2.56 -27.02
CA LYS A 202 -4.29 2.35 -25.79
C LYS A 202 -3.38 1.77 -24.70
N LYS A 203 -2.63 2.62 -24.01
CA LYS A 203 -1.89 2.20 -22.82
C LYS A 203 -2.91 2.02 -21.69
N PRO A 204 -2.90 0.89 -20.98
CA PRO A 204 -3.74 0.74 -19.80
C PRO A 204 -3.37 1.82 -18.77
N GLY A 205 -4.37 2.26 -17.99
CA GLY A 205 -4.14 3.17 -16.86
C GLY A 205 -3.08 2.60 -15.91
N GLY A 206 -2.36 3.50 -15.25
CA GLY A 206 -1.23 3.13 -14.40
C GLY A 206 -1.38 3.65 -12.98
N PHE A 207 -0.84 2.92 -12.00
CA PHE A 207 -0.73 3.41 -10.63
C PHE A 207 0.64 4.06 -10.41
N GLY A 208 0.62 5.31 -9.94
CA GLY A 208 1.77 6.03 -9.42
C GLY A 208 1.76 6.04 -7.89
N VAL A 209 2.94 6.20 -7.30
CA VAL A 209 3.09 6.38 -5.85
C VAL A 209 3.76 7.72 -5.59
N SER A 210 3.13 8.56 -4.77
CA SER A 210 3.64 9.86 -4.35
C SER A 210 3.60 9.99 -2.83
N LEU A 211 4.16 11.09 -2.31
CA LEU A 211 4.00 11.51 -0.91
C LEU A 211 3.27 12.85 -0.90
N SER A 212 2.65 13.18 0.23
CA SER A 212 1.98 14.48 0.39
C SER A 212 2.99 15.63 0.23
N ASP A 213 2.58 16.72 -0.43
CA ASP A 213 3.40 17.93 -0.55
C ASP A 213 3.69 18.60 0.81
N ASN A 214 2.80 18.38 1.78
CA ASN A 214 2.93 18.86 3.16
C ASN A 214 3.81 17.94 4.02
N ALA A 215 4.33 16.85 3.46
CA ALA A 215 5.28 16.00 4.16
C ALA A 215 6.55 16.78 4.53
N LEU A 216 7.08 16.49 5.71
CA LEU A 216 8.45 16.90 6.04
C LEU A 216 9.40 16.18 5.09
N LYS A 217 9.86 16.89 4.05
CA LYS A 217 10.86 16.38 3.10
C LYS A 217 12.08 15.96 3.91
N ALA A 218 12.44 14.68 3.83
CA ALA A 218 13.55 14.08 4.58
C ALA A 218 14.94 14.58 4.13
N ARG A 219 15.05 15.80 3.58
CA ARG A 219 16.17 16.27 2.77
C ARG A 219 17.50 16.41 3.55
N VAL A 220 17.56 16.23 4.87
CA VAL A 220 18.81 16.51 5.62
C VAL A 220 19.08 15.61 6.84
N GLN A 221 18.11 14.93 7.45
CA GLN A 221 18.36 14.33 8.77
C GLN A 221 18.32 12.81 8.76
N GLY A 222 19.51 12.22 8.79
CA GLY A 222 19.71 10.79 8.98
C GLY A 222 18.98 10.29 10.23
N ARG A 223 17.86 9.60 10.01
CA ARG A 223 17.16 8.64 10.89
C ARG A 223 16.76 9.06 12.31
N ARG A 224 17.20 10.20 12.83
CA ARG A 224 16.75 10.70 14.13
C ARG A 224 15.55 11.59 13.88
N LEU A 225 14.39 11.14 14.33
CA LEU A 225 13.34 12.08 14.67
C LEU A 225 13.98 13.13 15.58
N PRO A 226 13.75 14.42 15.32
CA PRO A 226 14.25 15.47 16.21
C PRO A 226 13.84 15.11 17.63
N ASN A 227 14.81 15.12 18.56
CA ASN A 227 14.54 14.88 19.97
C ASN A 227 13.44 15.86 20.42
N ALA A 228 12.60 15.40 21.34
CA ALA A 228 11.65 16.27 22.03
C ALA A 228 12.42 17.50 22.54
N THR A 229 11.99 18.70 22.15
CA THR A 229 12.57 19.93 22.69
C THR A 229 12.18 20.07 24.17
N ASP A 230 12.88 20.90 24.93
CA ASP A 230 12.55 21.10 26.35
C ASP A 230 11.09 21.53 26.55
N ASP A 231 10.54 22.31 25.60
CA ASP A 231 9.11 22.65 25.54
C ASP A 231 8.19 21.42 25.41
N ASP A 232 8.61 20.40 24.66
CA ASP A 232 7.83 19.17 24.46
C ASP A 232 7.83 18.32 25.76
N VAL A 233 8.95 18.32 26.49
CA VAL A 233 9.12 17.59 27.76
C VAL A 233 8.33 18.29 28.87
N ALA A 234 8.42 19.61 28.97
CA ALA A 234 7.68 20.41 29.96
C ALA A 234 6.16 20.19 29.84
N TRP A 235 5.65 20.05 28.62
CA TRP A 235 4.23 19.78 28.40
C TRP A 235 3.80 18.39 28.92
N SER A 236 4.60 17.35 28.69
CA SER A 236 4.28 15.99 29.16
C SER A 236 4.16 15.88 30.68
N GLN A 237 4.92 16.71 31.41
CA GLN A 237 4.89 16.73 32.87
C GLN A 237 3.66 17.49 33.40
N GLN A 238 3.08 18.41 32.62
CA GLN A 238 1.98 19.26 33.07
C GLN A 238 0.61 18.54 33.01
N THR A 239 0.49 17.49 32.20
CA THR A 239 -0.72 16.65 32.16
C THR A 239 -0.82 15.70 33.35
N ASP A 240 0.31 15.29 33.94
CA ASP A 240 0.35 14.35 35.06
C ASP A 240 -0.02 15.00 36.42
N ILE A 241 0.00 16.33 36.49
CA ILE A 241 -0.23 17.10 37.73
C ILE A 241 -1.71 17.52 37.89
N GLN A 242 -2.65 16.88 37.18
CA GLN A 242 -4.07 17.10 37.43
C GLN A 242 -4.58 16.05 38.43
N PRO A 243 -4.60 16.35 39.75
CA PRO A 243 -5.27 15.47 40.70
C PRO A 243 -6.74 15.37 40.29
N ALA A 244 -7.28 14.15 40.35
CA ALA A 244 -8.69 13.84 40.12
C ALA A 244 -9.56 14.88 40.85
N ARG A 245 -10.05 15.88 40.11
CA ARG A 245 -10.95 16.89 40.66
C ARG A 245 -12.33 16.24 40.79
N ASN A 246 -12.55 15.72 41.99
CA ASN A 246 -13.80 15.51 42.73
C ASN A 246 -15.04 15.15 41.89
N ALA A 247 -15.40 13.87 41.98
CA ALA A 247 -16.79 13.42 41.92
C ALA A 247 -17.58 13.93 43.13
#